data_AF-A0A3D9IWQ9-F1
#
_entry.id   AF-A0A3D9IWQ9-F1
#
_cell.length_a   1.000
_cell.length_b   1.000
_cell.length_c   1.000
_cell.angle_alpha   90.00
_cell.angle_beta   90.00
_cell.angle_gamma   90.00
#
_symmetry.space_group_name_H-M   'P 1'
#
loop_
_entity.id
_entity.type
_entity.pdbx_description
1 polymer ?
#
loop_
_entity_poly.entity_id
_entity_poly.type
_entity_poly.pdbx_seq_one_letter_code
_entity_poly.pdbx_strand_id
1 'polypeptide(L)'
;MDTDTLLIEENPIFSEQVSFGDIIKVRQEEEVYYYIETLRKSELIRHSWLLSQEISDSAELVVIKDRINDIKGRTEQVFGGLLVINISLEHESEIVDEINKLIKKFDR
;
A
#
# COMPACT_ATOMS: atom_id res chain seq x y z
N MET A 1 0.64 -20.30 25.70
CA MET A 1 0.79 -19.73 24.36
C MET A 1 -0.10 -18.51 24.35
N ASP A 2 0.51 -17.34 24.24
CA ASP A 2 -0.20 -16.08 24.39
C ASP A 2 -0.58 -15.56 23.00
N THR A 3 -1.81 -15.08 22.88
CA THR A 3 -2.30 -14.44 21.67
C THR A 3 -2.24 -12.94 21.85
N ASP A 4 -1.74 -12.24 20.83
CA ASP A 4 -1.64 -10.79 20.83
C ASP A 4 -2.41 -10.19 19.64
N THR A 5 -2.65 -8.89 19.70
CA THR A 5 -3.31 -8.11 18.66
C THR A 5 -2.33 -7.08 18.11
N LEU A 6 -2.04 -7.16 16.80
CA LEU A 6 -1.07 -6.29 16.13
C LEU A 6 -1.74 -5.47 15.02
N LEU A 7 -1.24 -4.26 14.80
CA LEU A 7 -1.55 -3.44 13.64
C LEU A 7 -0.51 -3.73 12.55
N ILE A 8 -0.97 -3.98 11.32
CA ILE A 8 -0.06 -4.09 10.17
C ILE A 8 0.38 -2.70 9.73
N GLU A 9 1.65 -2.37 9.95
CA GLU A 9 2.25 -1.07 9.59
C GLU A 9 3.06 -1.10 8.28
N GLU A 10 3.17 -2.27 7.64
CA GLU A 10 3.87 -2.48 6.37
C GLU A 10 2.91 -2.83 5.24
N ASN A 11 3.35 -2.74 3.97
CA ASN A 11 2.60 -3.29 2.84
C ASN A 11 2.99 -4.75 2.58
N PRO A 12 2.08 -5.71 2.77
CA PRO A 12 2.35 -7.09 2.44
C PRO A 12 2.47 -7.23 0.91
N ILE A 13 3.69 -7.49 0.41
CA ILE A 13 3.94 -7.57 -1.03
C ILE A 13 3.46 -8.90 -1.62
N PHE A 14 3.55 -9.99 -0.86
CA PHE A 14 3.29 -11.36 -1.33
C PHE A 14 2.09 -12.05 -0.65
N SER A 15 1.38 -11.36 0.23
CA SER A 15 0.23 -11.92 0.96
C SER A 15 -1.03 -11.11 0.68
N GLU A 16 -2.10 -11.82 0.36
CA GLU A 16 -3.45 -11.26 0.22
C GLU A 16 -4.28 -11.39 1.50
N GLN A 17 -3.77 -12.09 2.52
CA GLN A 17 -4.51 -12.35 3.76
C GLN A 17 -4.63 -11.11 4.64
N VAL A 18 -3.65 -10.22 4.55
CA VAL A 18 -3.50 -9.02 5.38
C VAL A 18 -3.15 -7.83 4.50
N SER A 19 -3.58 -6.65 4.93
CA SER A 19 -3.33 -5.37 4.29
C SER A 19 -2.78 -4.35 5.28
N PHE A 20 -2.13 -3.30 4.78
CA PHE A 20 -1.73 -2.16 5.60
C PHE A 20 -2.93 -1.56 6.35
N GLY A 21 -2.78 -1.38 7.67
CA GLY A 21 -3.83 -0.88 8.56
C GLY A 21 -4.78 -1.94 9.11
N ASP A 22 -4.64 -3.21 8.71
CA ASP A 22 -5.41 -4.30 9.31
C ASP A 22 -5.00 -4.50 10.78
N ILE A 23 -5.98 -4.80 11.63
CA ILE A 23 -5.74 -5.33 12.98
C ILE A 23 -5.86 -6.84 12.91
N ILE A 24 -4.78 -7.53 13.27
CA ILE A 24 -4.68 -8.99 13.20
C ILE A 24 -4.47 -9.60 14.58
N LYS A 25 -4.94 -10.83 14.73
CA LYS A 25 -4.61 -11.69 15.86
C LYS A 25 -3.44 -12.57 15.49
N VAL A 26 -2.46 -12.64 16.38
CA VAL A 26 -1.27 -13.47 16.22
C VAL A 26 -1.09 -14.40 17.41
N ARG A 27 -0.40 -15.51 17.20
CA ARG A 27 0.12 -16.38 18.24
C ARG A 27 1.63 -16.24 18.28
N GLN A 28 2.19 -15.99 19.46
CA GLN A 28 3.64 -16.02 19.62
C GLN A 28 4.11 -17.43 19.96
N GLU A 29 5.10 -17.91 19.22
CA GLU A 29 5.90 -19.09 19.58
C GLU A 29 7.37 -18.68 19.55
N GLU A 30 8.04 -18.78 20.71
CA GLU A 30 9.40 -18.26 20.91
C GLU A 30 9.48 -16.77 20.53
N GLU A 31 10.30 -16.42 19.54
CA GLU A 31 10.50 -15.05 19.05
C GLU A 31 9.73 -14.76 17.74
N VAL A 32 8.82 -15.66 17.33
CA VAL A 32 8.10 -15.56 16.05
C VAL A 32 6.60 -15.39 16.29
N TYR A 33 6.00 -14.45 15.57
CA TYR A 33 4.55 -14.24 15.55
C TYR A 33 3.93 -14.92 14.33
N TYR A 34 2.94 -15.78 14.58
CA TYR A 34 2.18 -16.48 13.55
C TYR A 34 0.80 -15.86 13.41
N TYR A 35 0.44 -15.49 12.18
CA TYR A 35 -0.91 -15.02 11.85
C TYR A 35 -1.97 -16.07 12.21
N ILE A 36 -3.05 -15.64 12.87
CA ILE A 36 -4.24 -16.47 13.12
C ILE A 36 -5.40 -15.98 12.24
N GLU A 37 -5.80 -14.73 12.39
CA GLU A 37 -6.95 -14.15 11.70
C GLU A 37 -6.87 -12.63 11.65
N THR A 38 -7.64 -12.02 10.75
CA THR A 38 -7.84 -10.56 10.70
C THR A 38 -9.05 -10.20 11.54
N LEU A 39 -8.84 -9.42 12.61
CA LEU A 39 -9.91 -8.96 13.50
C LEU A 39 -10.65 -7.75 12.92
N ARG A 40 -9.93 -6.86 12.23
CA ARG A 40 -10.51 -5.68 11.57
C ARG A 40 -9.74 -5.35 10.30
N LYS A 41 -10.45 -5.21 9.18
CA LYS A 41 -9.87 -4.74 7.92
C LYS A 41 -9.65 -3.23 7.95
N SER A 42 -8.58 -2.79 7.31
CA SER A 42 -8.31 -1.39 7.02
C SER A 42 -9.45 -0.78 6.19
N GLU A 43 -9.75 0.50 6.44
CA GLU A 43 -10.66 1.27 5.60
C GLU A 43 -9.96 1.84 4.35
N LEU A 44 -8.64 1.65 4.25
CA LEU A 44 -7.86 2.04 3.08
C LEU A 44 -7.93 0.98 1.99
N ILE A 45 -8.01 1.45 0.76
CA ILE A 45 -8.00 0.64 -0.45
C ILE A 45 -6.59 0.62 -1.01
N ARG A 46 -6.10 -0.58 -1.29
CA ARG A 46 -4.78 -0.81 -1.86
C ARG A 46 -4.84 -0.84 -3.37
N HIS A 47 -3.93 -0.11 -4.01
CA HIS A 47 -3.64 -0.23 -5.45
C HIS A 47 -2.15 -0.49 -5.68
N SER A 48 -1.84 -1.10 -6.81
CA SER A 48 -0.45 -1.31 -7.20
C SER A 48 -0.24 -1.22 -8.70
N TRP A 49 0.87 -0.61 -9.11
CA TRP A 49 1.31 -0.52 -10.50
C TRP A 49 2.76 -0.94 -10.62
N LEU A 50 3.07 -1.70 -11.67
CA LEU A 50 4.44 -1.85 -12.14
C LEU A 50 4.75 -0.71 -13.11
N LEU A 51 5.69 0.14 -12.74
CA LEU A 51 6.07 1.33 -13.48
C LEU A 51 7.39 1.10 -14.20
N SER A 52 7.56 1.77 -15.35
CA SER A 52 8.87 1.90 -15.99
C SER A 52 9.79 2.75 -15.12
N GLN A 53 11.10 2.61 -15.29
CA GLN A 53 12.08 3.42 -14.57
C GLN A 53 11.85 4.93 -14.80
N GLU A 54 11.52 5.32 -16.01
CA GLU A 54 11.27 6.72 -16.38
C GLU A 54 10.10 7.34 -15.59
N ILE A 55 9.00 6.59 -15.43
CA ILE A 55 7.86 7.03 -14.62
C ILE A 55 8.21 7.03 -13.14
N SER A 56 8.89 5.97 -12.68
CA SER A 56 9.34 5.79 -11.30
C SER A 56 10.20 6.94 -10.79
N ASP A 57 11.03 7.51 -11.66
CA ASP A 57 11.95 8.61 -11.35
C ASP A 57 11.37 9.99 -11.72
N SER A 58 10.12 10.05 -12.21
CA SER A 58 9.49 11.29 -12.66
C SER A 58 9.12 12.22 -11.51
N ALA A 59 9.31 13.53 -11.73
CA ALA A 59 8.88 14.56 -10.79
C ALA A 59 7.35 14.56 -10.59
N GLU A 60 6.59 14.26 -11.65
CA GLU A 60 5.14 14.14 -11.58
C GLU A 60 4.69 13.01 -10.62
N LEU A 61 5.39 11.87 -10.60
CA LEU A 61 5.08 10.81 -9.64
C LEU A 61 5.36 11.24 -8.20
N VAL A 62 6.43 11.99 -7.96
CA VAL A 62 6.75 12.55 -6.63
C VAL A 62 5.61 13.43 -6.14
N VAL A 63 5.09 14.34 -6.99
CA VAL A 63 3.97 15.21 -6.65
C VAL A 63 2.70 14.41 -6.30
N ILE A 64 2.40 13.35 -7.06
CA ILE A 64 1.25 12.49 -6.76
C ILE A 64 1.44 11.79 -5.39
N LYS A 65 2.65 11.28 -5.09
CA LYS A 65 2.95 10.63 -3.80
C LYS A 65 2.83 11.59 -2.63
N ASP A 66 3.34 12.81 -2.77
CA ASP A 66 3.23 13.84 -1.74
C ASP A 66 1.77 14.16 -1.44
N ARG A 67 0.94 14.32 -2.49
CA ARG A 67 -0.49 14.54 -2.33
C ARG A 67 -1.19 13.36 -1.65
N ILE A 68 -0.81 12.11 -1.96
CA ILE A 68 -1.33 10.92 -1.27
C ILE A 68 -1.00 10.98 0.22
N ASN A 69 0.22 11.39 0.59
CA ASN A 69 0.60 11.53 2.00
C ASN A 69 -0.20 12.65 2.70
N ASP A 70 -0.47 13.77 2.02
CA ASP A 70 -1.24 14.89 2.55
C ASP A 70 -2.69 14.50 2.90
N ILE A 71 -3.30 13.61 2.10
CA ILE A 71 -4.63 13.03 2.39
C ILE A 71 -4.57 11.82 3.34
N LYS A 72 -3.46 11.66 4.08
CA LYS A 72 -3.20 10.55 5.02
C LYS A 72 -3.22 9.16 4.38
N GLY A 73 -3.01 9.08 3.07
CA GLY A 73 -2.69 7.84 2.39
C GLY A 73 -1.25 7.42 2.67
N ARG A 74 -0.90 6.21 2.22
CA ARG A 74 0.45 5.65 2.33
C ARG A 74 0.94 5.25 0.95
N THR A 75 2.14 5.68 0.58
CA THR A 75 2.82 5.22 -0.63
C THR A 75 4.07 4.44 -0.30
N GLU A 76 4.34 3.40 -1.06
CA GLU A 76 5.58 2.65 -1.00
C GLU A 76 6.04 2.29 -2.42
N GLN A 77 7.33 2.36 -2.68
CA GLN A 77 7.91 1.89 -3.93
C GLN A 77 8.97 0.85 -3.63
N VAL A 78 8.75 -0.36 -4.12
CA VAL A 78 9.64 -1.50 -3.92
C VAL A 78 10.16 -2.01 -5.26
N PHE A 79 11.33 -2.65 -5.24
CA PHE A 79 11.98 -3.24 -6.42
C PHE A 79 12.18 -2.26 -7.59
N GLY A 80 12.34 -0.96 -7.31
CA GLY A 80 12.58 0.08 -8.31
C GLY A 80 11.36 0.48 -9.15
N GLY A 81 10.38 -0.42 -9.35
CA GLY A 81 9.23 -0.16 -10.24
C GLY A 81 7.85 -0.47 -9.66
N LEU A 82 7.71 -1.24 -8.58
CA LEU A 82 6.40 -1.55 -8.01
C LEU A 82 5.97 -0.43 -7.07
N LEU A 83 5.02 0.39 -7.50
CA LEU A 83 4.33 1.35 -6.66
C LEU A 83 3.16 0.66 -5.97
N VAL A 84 3.07 0.79 -4.65
CA VAL A 84 1.91 0.41 -3.84
C VAL A 84 1.39 1.66 -3.15
N ILE A 85 0.07 1.86 -3.19
CA ILE A 85 -0.59 2.93 -2.44
C ILE A 85 -1.73 2.36 -1.61
N ASN A 86 -2.01 2.98 -0.46
CA ASN A 86 -3.20 2.75 0.33
C ASN A 86 -3.86 4.10 0.58
N ILE A 87 -5.12 4.24 0.16
CA ILE A 87 -5.85 5.51 0.19
C ILE A 87 -7.30 5.28 0.61
N SER A 88 -7.94 6.29 1.19
CA SER A 88 -9.36 6.22 1.52
C SER A 88 -10.21 6.18 0.24
N LEU A 89 -11.36 5.50 0.32
CA LEU A 89 -12.30 5.33 -0.81
C LEU A 89 -12.74 6.66 -1.44
N GLU A 90 -12.86 7.72 -0.63
CA GLU A 90 -13.22 9.07 -1.08
C GLU A 90 -12.24 9.68 -2.10
N HIS A 91 -10.96 9.28 -2.08
CA HIS A 91 -9.90 9.81 -2.95
C HIS A 91 -9.47 8.81 -4.04
N GLU A 92 -10.02 7.59 -4.02
CA GLU A 92 -9.57 6.49 -4.87
C GLU A 92 -9.58 6.85 -6.36
N SER A 93 -10.74 7.27 -6.87
CA SER A 93 -10.91 7.51 -8.30
C SER A 93 -9.99 8.60 -8.83
N GLU A 94 -9.82 9.70 -8.09
CA GLU A 94 -8.98 10.83 -8.51
C GLU A 94 -7.51 10.40 -8.63
N ILE A 95 -7.00 9.71 -7.62
CA ILE A 95 -5.60 9.29 -7.55
C ILE A 95 -5.30 8.22 -8.60
N VAL A 96 -6.18 7.23 -8.75
CA VAL A 96 -6.05 6.18 -9.77
C VAL A 96 -6.04 6.79 -11.17
N ASP A 97 -6.92 7.74 -11.46
CA ASP A 97 -6.96 8.41 -12.75
C ASP A 97 -5.69 9.21 -13.05
N GLU A 98 -5.12 9.88 -12.05
CA GLU A 98 -3.87 10.63 -12.22
C GLU A 98 -2.68 9.72 -12.51
N ILE A 99 -2.52 8.62 -11.75
CA ILE A 99 -1.46 7.65 -11.99
C ILE A 99 -1.62 7.03 -13.39
N ASN A 100 -2.85 6.66 -13.77
CA ASN A 100 -3.11 6.09 -15.10
C ASN A 100 -2.87 7.11 -16.23
N LYS A 101 -3.14 8.40 -16.02
CA LYS A 101 -2.80 9.46 -16.98
C LYS A 101 -1.29 9.64 -17.10
N LEU A 102 -0.57 9.59 -15.99
CA LEU A 102 0.89 9.65 -15.98
C LEU A 102 1.47 8.48 -16.78
N ILE A 103 1.03 7.25 -16.52
CA ILE A 103 1.48 6.06 -17.26
C ILE A 103 1.25 6.24 -18.77
N LYS A 104 0.03 6.61 -19.17
CA LYS A 104 -0.32 6.84 -20.58
C LYS A 104 0.48 7.96 -21.26
N LYS A 105 1.03 8.91 -20.51
CA LYS A 105 1.87 10.00 -21.05
C LYS A 105 3.24 9.48 -21.47
N PHE A 106 3.79 8.51 -20.74
CA PHE A 106 5.12 7.95 -20.98
C PHE A 106 5.09 6.73 -21.94
N ASP A 107 3.95 6.05 -22.07
CA ASP A 107 3.77 4.96 -23.04
C ASP A 107 3.56 5.44 -24.50
N ARG A 108 3.69 6.74 -24.78
CA ARG A 108 3.54 7.35 -26.11
C ARG A 108 4.87 7.82 -26.67
#